data_AF-Q2UJ63-F1
#
_entry.id   AF-Q2UJ63-F1
#
_cell.length_a   1.000
_cell.length_b   1.000
_cell.length_c   1.000
_cell.angle_alpha   90.00
_cell.angle_beta   90.00
_cell.angle_gamma   90.00
#
_symmetry.space_group_name_H-M   'P 1'
#
loop_
_entity.id
_entity.type
_entity.pdbx_description
1 polymer ?
#
loop_
_entity_poly.entity_id
_entity_poly.type
_entity_poly.pdbx_seq_one_letter_code
_entity_poly.pdbx_strand_id
1 'polypeptide(L)'
;MLKSPRGKTIWGSDSDKSELDSTLGLLRGNFTDVPIVLGEFDASPTNTEPAARWKYHDYLIRSTKKYNMSPIIWDNGLDHLDRSSGIWRDPVSIEIITNGNETNSLPDSTVDTSAPSQSSSAYIYHKVGTEVTDQTLPFIFNDNTLVSIQDSKGTTLKADTDYTVSGSNITFPASFLSTYYSETSEPGLLPNFTLKFSSGASPVVQLVQWDTPTLSKTSAAASSISGSDLSIPITWKGLPKLATVKALLNNGTYLVDDFTQWFGPFGEARTVSLPSLCPLAIYPREY
;
A
#
# COMPACT_ATOMS: atom_id res chain seq x y z
N MET A 1 -15.24 5.56 1.51
CA MET A 1 -14.81 4.40 0.72
C MET A 1 -13.49 4.75 0.04
N LEU A 2 -12.36 4.25 0.52
CA LEU A 2 -11.08 4.31 -0.21
C LEU A 2 -11.02 3.10 -1.12
N LYS A 3 -11.88 3.10 -2.15
CA LYS A 3 -11.47 2.51 -3.42
C LYS A 3 -10.23 3.33 -3.85
N SER A 4 -9.37 2.87 -4.74
CA SER A 4 -8.41 3.79 -5.38
C SER A 4 -9.06 4.35 -6.66
N PRO A 5 -10.21 5.07 -6.64
CA PRO A 5 -10.63 5.71 -7.86
C PRO A 5 -9.60 6.81 -8.06
N ARG A 6 -8.86 6.73 -9.17
CA ARG A 6 -7.91 7.75 -9.59
C ARG A 6 -6.57 7.69 -8.82
N GLY A 7 -6.01 6.52 -8.54
CA GLY A 7 -4.55 6.37 -8.37
C GLY A 7 -3.85 7.17 -7.25
N LYS A 8 -4.56 7.56 -6.17
CA LYS A 8 -3.90 8.06 -4.95
C LYS A 8 -3.34 6.86 -4.20
N THR A 9 -2.03 6.66 -4.26
CA THR A 9 -1.33 5.48 -3.73
C THR A 9 -0.88 5.63 -2.29
N ILE A 10 -0.97 6.84 -1.74
CA ILE A 10 -0.47 7.21 -0.40
C ILE A 10 -1.59 7.73 0.50
N TRP A 11 -1.43 7.55 1.81
CA TRP A 11 -2.33 8.07 2.84
C TRP A 11 -1.59 8.23 4.16
N GLY A 12 -1.97 9.23 4.95
CA GLY A 12 -1.52 9.38 6.34
C GLY A 12 -0.88 10.74 6.66
N SER A 13 -1.03 11.72 5.78
CA SER A 13 -0.69 13.11 6.09
C SER A 13 -1.58 13.64 7.23
N ASP A 14 -1.16 14.74 7.87
CA ASP A 14 -1.98 15.39 8.89
C ASP A 14 -3.31 15.90 8.32
N SER A 15 -3.32 16.32 7.05
CA SER A 15 -4.55 16.69 6.35
C SER A 15 -5.48 15.49 6.16
N ASP A 16 -4.96 14.32 5.73
CA ASP A 16 -5.78 13.11 5.58
C ASP A 16 -6.43 12.71 6.91
N LYS A 17 -5.63 12.72 7.99
CA LYS A 17 -6.07 12.40 9.35
C LYS A 17 -7.10 13.39 9.88
N SER A 18 -6.86 14.68 9.67
CA SER A 18 -7.77 15.76 10.08
C SER A 18 -9.10 15.68 9.35
N GLU A 19 -9.10 15.40 8.05
CA GLU A 19 -10.33 15.24 7.26
C GLU A 19 -11.18 14.08 7.77
N LEU A 20 -10.56 12.91 8.01
CA LEU A 20 -11.24 11.74 8.56
C LEU A 20 -11.81 12.03 9.95
N ASP A 21 -10.99 12.54 10.88
CA ASP A 21 -11.40 12.80 12.26
C ASP A 21 -12.52 13.86 12.31
N SER A 22 -12.41 14.93 11.53
CA SER A 22 -13.42 15.98 11.47
C SER A 22 -14.75 15.46 10.93
N THR A 23 -14.71 14.60 9.91
CA THR A 23 -15.91 14.00 9.32
C THR A 23 -16.66 13.13 10.34
N LEU A 24 -15.94 12.26 11.05
CA LEU A 24 -16.54 11.42 12.10
C LEU A 24 -17.02 12.27 13.29
N GLY A 25 -16.27 13.32 13.66
CA GLY A 25 -16.66 14.25 14.71
C GLY A 25 -17.96 15.00 14.40
N LEU A 26 -18.12 15.49 13.16
CA LEU A 26 -19.35 16.15 12.71
C LEU A 26 -20.55 15.19 12.75
N LEU A 27 -20.38 13.95 12.28
CA LEU A 27 -21.42 12.93 12.37
C LEU A 27 -21.81 12.68 13.83
N ARG A 28 -20.82 12.54 14.72
CA ARG A 28 -21.09 12.31 16.15
C ARG A 28 -21.84 13.47 16.78
N GLY A 29 -21.44 14.70 16.48
CA GLY A 29 -22.04 15.93 17.00
C GLY A 29 -23.49 16.14 16.57
N ASN A 30 -23.88 15.69 15.37
CA ASN A 30 -25.25 15.80 14.88
C ASN A 30 -26.21 14.75 15.46
N PHE A 31 -25.69 13.66 16.01
CA PHE A 31 -26.48 12.52 16.47
C PHE A 31 -26.16 12.13 17.91
N THR A 32 -25.97 13.06 18.84
CA THR A 32 -25.35 12.82 20.18
C THR A 32 -25.78 11.56 20.93
N ASP A 33 -27.07 11.19 20.89
CA ASP A 33 -27.63 10.07 21.67
C ASP A 33 -28.15 8.90 20.81
N VAL A 34 -27.82 8.89 19.52
CA VAL A 34 -28.22 7.82 18.58
C VAL A 34 -27.01 6.92 18.31
N PRO A 35 -27.10 5.58 18.47
CA PRO A 35 -26.03 4.68 18.04
C PRO A 35 -25.70 4.87 16.55
N ILE A 36 -24.41 5.01 16.23
CA ILE A 36 -23.94 5.15 14.84
C ILE A 36 -23.22 3.87 14.43
N VAL A 37 -23.62 3.33 13.28
CA VAL A 37 -22.90 2.27 12.60
C VAL A 37 -22.27 2.87 11.34
N LEU A 38 -20.94 2.81 11.24
CA LEU A 38 -20.24 3.07 9.99
C LEU A 38 -20.38 1.80 9.15
N GLY A 39 -21.46 1.73 8.37
CA GLY A 39 -21.91 0.51 7.70
C GLY A 39 -20.92 -0.06 6.68
N GLU A 40 -20.03 0.77 6.15
CA GLU A 40 -18.96 0.32 5.25
C GLU A 40 -17.72 1.20 5.41
N PHE A 41 -16.57 0.56 5.57
CA PHE A 41 -15.26 1.16 5.30
C PHE A 41 -14.36 0.12 4.63
N ASP A 42 -13.43 0.60 3.81
CA ASP A 42 -12.40 -0.25 3.21
C ASP A 42 -11.24 0.60 2.67
N ALA A 43 -10.07 -0.02 2.65
CA ALA A 43 -8.94 0.28 1.78
C ALA A 43 -8.42 -1.06 1.21
N SER A 44 -8.84 -1.40 -0.01
CA SER A 44 -8.56 -2.71 -0.61
C SER A 44 -7.06 -3.02 -0.74
N PRO A 45 -6.59 -4.22 -0.31
CA PRO A 45 -5.20 -4.64 -0.50
C PRO A 45 -4.84 -4.87 -1.97
N THR A 46 -5.84 -5.00 -2.86
CA THR A 46 -5.60 -5.13 -4.29
C THR A 46 -5.17 -3.80 -4.93
N ASN A 47 -5.62 -2.67 -4.38
CA ASN A 47 -5.43 -1.34 -4.98
C ASN A 47 -4.53 -0.39 -4.18
N THR A 48 -4.21 -0.72 -2.92
CA THR A 48 -3.46 0.18 -2.03
C THR A 48 -2.12 -0.42 -1.65
N GLU A 49 -1.11 0.42 -1.42
CA GLU A 49 0.16 -0.03 -0.84
C GLU A 49 -0.02 -0.28 0.67
N PRO A 50 0.69 -1.26 1.27
CA PRO A 50 0.43 -1.69 2.64
C PRO A 50 0.62 -0.61 3.70
N ALA A 51 1.65 0.25 3.62
CA ALA A 51 1.91 1.23 4.66
C ALA A 51 0.79 2.27 4.76
N ALA A 52 0.33 2.82 3.63
CA ALA A 52 -0.84 3.69 3.56
C ALA A 52 -2.12 2.99 4.04
N ARG A 53 -2.36 1.74 3.61
CA ARG A 53 -3.54 0.97 4.01
C ARG A 53 -3.59 0.71 5.51
N TRP A 54 -2.49 0.25 6.08
CA TRP A 54 -2.39 -0.04 7.51
C TRP A 54 -2.51 1.23 8.35
N LYS A 55 -1.89 2.34 7.92
CA LYS A 55 -2.10 3.68 8.52
C LYS A 55 -3.57 4.09 8.49
N TYR A 56 -4.25 3.90 7.37
CA TYR A 56 -5.67 4.24 7.23
C TYR A 56 -6.55 3.41 8.15
N HIS A 57 -6.38 2.08 8.16
CA HIS A 57 -7.15 1.18 9.02
C HIS A 57 -6.94 1.50 10.50
N ASP A 58 -5.69 1.66 10.94
CA ASP A 58 -5.39 2.01 12.34
C ASP A 58 -6.07 3.31 12.75
N TYR A 59 -5.90 4.37 11.96
CA TYR A 59 -6.44 5.68 12.31
C TYR A 59 -7.97 5.70 12.27
N LEU A 60 -8.59 5.03 11.28
CA LEU A 60 -10.04 4.93 11.19
C LEU A 60 -10.62 4.21 12.40
N ILE A 61 -10.06 3.08 12.80
CA ILE A 61 -10.56 2.28 13.93
C ILE A 61 -10.41 3.03 15.26
N ARG A 62 -9.28 3.72 15.47
CA ARG A 62 -9.12 4.58 16.66
C ARG A 62 -10.09 5.76 16.65
N SER A 63 -10.36 6.35 15.48
CA SER A 63 -11.28 7.48 15.35
C SER A 63 -12.74 7.06 15.56
N THR A 64 -13.17 5.93 15.02
CA THR A 64 -14.54 5.41 15.24
C THR A 64 -14.75 5.05 16.70
N LYS A 65 -13.74 4.49 17.37
CA LYS A 65 -13.76 4.29 18.83
C LYS A 65 -13.86 5.61 19.60
N LYS A 66 -13.02 6.61 19.28
CA LYS A 66 -13.07 7.96 19.88
C LYS A 66 -14.47 8.56 19.80
N TYR A 67 -15.17 8.35 18.69
CA TYR A 67 -16.52 8.87 18.46
C TYR A 67 -17.65 7.86 18.74
N ASN A 68 -17.39 6.76 19.44
CA ASN A 68 -18.40 5.75 19.79
C ASN A 68 -19.26 5.31 18.59
N MET A 69 -18.59 4.88 17.52
CA MET A 69 -19.19 4.34 16.31
C MET A 69 -18.77 2.88 16.11
N SER A 70 -19.68 2.05 15.60
CA SER A 70 -19.39 0.66 15.24
C SER A 70 -19.04 0.55 13.75
N PRO A 71 -17.77 0.31 13.38
CA PRO A 71 -17.39 0.18 11.97
C PRO A 71 -17.59 -1.25 11.45
N ILE A 72 -18.02 -1.37 10.20
CA ILE A 72 -18.15 -2.63 9.48
C ILE A 72 -17.26 -2.59 8.24
N ILE A 73 -16.31 -3.53 8.16
CA ILE A 73 -15.43 -3.64 7.00
C ILE A 73 -16.23 -4.12 5.79
N TRP A 74 -16.03 -3.47 4.66
CA TRP A 74 -16.55 -3.94 3.39
C TRP A 74 -15.62 -5.02 2.82
N ASP A 75 -16.16 -6.20 2.53
CA ASP A 75 -15.44 -7.31 1.87
C ASP A 75 -16.28 -7.92 0.74
N ASN A 76 -15.93 -7.57 -0.49
CA ASN A 76 -16.57 -8.10 -1.70
C ASN A 76 -16.14 -9.55 -2.04
N GLY A 77 -15.23 -10.16 -1.27
CA GLY A 77 -14.64 -11.49 -1.52
C GLY A 77 -13.37 -11.48 -2.37
N LEU A 78 -13.03 -10.35 -2.98
CA LEU A 78 -11.75 -10.11 -3.66
C LEU A 78 -10.77 -9.36 -2.76
N ASP A 79 -11.26 -8.52 -1.86
CA ASP A 79 -10.43 -7.64 -1.05
C ASP A 79 -9.78 -8.38 0.13
N HIS A 80 -10.57 -8.96 1.05
CA HIS A 80 -10.03 -9.41 2.34
C HIS A 80 -10.00 -10.92 2.48
N LEU A 81 -11.14 -11.57 2.72
CA LEU A 81 -11.19 -13.02 2.91
C LEU A 81 -11.23 -13.72 1.56
N ASP A 82 -10.20 -14.52 1.27
CA ASP A 82 -10.32 -15.51 0.21
C ASP A 82 -11.25 -16.63 0.67
N ARG A 83 -12.52 -16.55 0.26
CA ARG A 83 -13.57 -17.50 0.67
C ARG A 83 -13.31 -18.92 0.16
N SER A 84 -12.45 -19.10 -0.84
CA SER A 84 -12.12 -20.43 -1.38
C SER A 84 -11.09 -21.17 -0.52
N SER A 85 -10.15 -20.44 0.07
CA SER A 85 -9.09 -21.00 0.91
C SER A 85 -9.30 -20.77 2.41
N GLY A 86 -10.19 -19.84 2.80
CA GLY A 86 -10.37 -19.41 4.18
C GLY A 86 -9.23 -18.54 4.72
N ILE A 87 -8.38 -18.00 3.83
CA ILE A 87 -7.18 -17.25 4.19
C ILE A 87 -7.40 -15.76 3.91
N TRP A 88 -7.01 -14.91 4.85
CA TRP A 88 -6.99 -13.46 4.66
C TRP A 88 -5.87 -13.05 3.70
N ARG A 89 -6.19 -12.20 2.72
CA ARG A 89 -5.21 -11.67 1.75
C ARG A 89 -4.21 -10.71 2.38
N ASP A 90 -4.65 -9.99 3.40
CA ASP A 90 -3.80 -9.13 4.23
C ASP A 90 -4.13 -9.34 5.71
N PRO A 91 -3.53 -10.36 6.34
CA PRO A 91 -3.75 -10.63 7.77
C PRO A 91 -3.41 -9.44 8.68
N VAL A 92 -2.42 -8.62 8.31
CA VAL A 92 -2.02 -7.44 9.10
C VAL A 92 -3.14 -6.41 9.15
N SER A 93 -3.82 -6.15 8.03
CA SER A 93 -5.00 -5.27 8.04
C SER A 93 -6.08 -5.79 8.97
N ILE A 94 -6.31 -7.10 9.00
CA ILE A 94 -7.33 -7.72 9.86
C ILE A 94 -6.92 -7.61 11.32
N GLU A 95 -5.65 -7.90 11.67
CA GLU A 95 -5.13 -7.72 13.03
C GLU A 95 -5.30 -6.28 13.52
N ILE A 96 -4.95 -5.29 12.70
CA ILE A 96 -5.13 -3.86 13.02
C ILE A 96 -6.61 -3.56 13.31
N ILE A 97 -7.52 -4.07 12.48
CA ILE A 97 -8.96 -3.82 12.62
C ILE A 97 -9.54 -4.48 13.88
N THR A 98 -9.12 -5.71 14.17
CA THR A 98 -9.63 -6.46 15.32
C THR A 98 -9.00 -6.03 16.64
N ASN A 99 -7.79 -5.49 16.61
CA ASN A 99 -7.05 -5.02 17.79
C ASN A 99 -7.35 -3.54 18.11
N GLY A 100 -8.59 -3.07 17.92
CA GLY A 100 -8.96 -1.65 18.06
C GLY A 100 -8.80 -1.03 19.46
N ASN A 101 -8.31 -1.79 20.44
CA ASN A 101 -7.89 -1.30 21.76
C ASN A 101 -6.40 -1.03 21.88
N GLU A 102 -5.60 -1.64 21.02
CA GLU A 102 -4.16 -1.53 21.01
C GLU A 102 -3.71 -0.37 20.13
N THR A 103 -2.52 0.13 20.41
CA THR A 103 -1.87 1.11 19.54
C THR A 103 -0.90 0.36 18.65
N ASN A 104 -1.06 0.44 17.33
CA ASN A 104 -0.24 -0.33 16.39
C ASN A 104 1.05 0.43 16.05
N SER A 105 2.16 -0.30 15.95
CA SER A 105 3.34 0.18 15.22
C SER A 105 3.16 -0.02 13.74
N LEU A 106 3.51 0.97 12.92
CA LEU A 106 3.20 0.98 11.49
C LEU A 106 4.44 1.33 10.67
N PRO A 107 4.66 0.71 9.50
CA PRO A 107 5.67 1.17 8.56
C PRO A 107 5.35 2.60 8.13
N ASP A 108 6.38 3.44 8.06
CA ASP A 108 6.20 4.77 7.49
C ASP A 108 6.24 4.72 5.96
N SER A 109 5.69 5.75 5.32
CA SER A 109 5.70 5.91 3.87
C SER A 109 5.50 7.37 3.50
N THR A 110 5.82 7.72 2.25
CA THR A 110 5.58 9.07 1.74
C THR A 110 4.12 9.48 1.91
N VAL A 111 3.88 10.65 2.49
CA VAL A 111 2.55 11.24 2.66
C VAL A 111 2.37 12.56 1.90
N ASP A 112 3.47 13.15 1.43
CA ASP A 112 3.45 14.36 0.60
C ASP A 112 3.11 14.00 -0.85
N THR A 113 1.97 14.50 -1.32
CA THR A 113 1.48 14.30 -2.69
C THR A 113 2.35 14.95 -3.74
N SER A 114 3.16 15.94 -3.36
CA SER A 114 4.07 16.68 -4.25
C SER A 114 5.49 16.13 -4.27
N ALA A 115 5.78 15.08 -3.48
CA ALA A 115 7.11 14.49 -3.41
C ALA A 115 7.57 13.98 -4.80
N PRO A 116 8.82 14.25 -5.20
CA PRO A 116 9.36 13.78 -6.48
C PRO A 116 9.71 12.29 -6.49
N SER A 117 9.65 11.64 -5.32
CA SER A 117 9.86 10.21 -5.12
C SER A 117 8.94 9.70 -4.02
N GLN A 118 8.60 8.41 -4.06
CA GLN A 118 7.83 7.74 -2.99
C GLN A 118 8.67 6.64 -2.32
N SER A 119 8.45 6.43 -1.04
CA SER A 119 9.03 5.39 -0.21
C SER A 119 7.93 4.69 0.61
N SER A 120 8.17 3.42 0.95
CA SER A 120 7.32 2.64 1.85
C SER A 120 8.18 1.65 2.62
N SER A 121 8.14 1.73 3.94
CA SER A 121 8.84 0.81 4.85
C SER A 121 8.18 -0.55 4.95
N ALA A 122 7.06 -0.78 4.25
CA ALA A 122 6.49 -2.12 4.07
C ALA A 122 7.31 -2.98 3.09
N TYR A 123 8.34 -2.41 2.46
CA TYR A 123 9.16 -3.08 1.46
C TYR A 123 10.65 -2.79 1.67
N ILE A 124 11.48 -3.75 1.26
CA ILE A 124 12.90 -3.53 0.94
C ILE A 124 13.09 -3.87 -0.53
N TYR A 125 13.51 -2.89 -1.33
CA TYR A 125 13.77 -3.06 -2.75
C TYR A 125 15.27 -3.13 -3.02
N HIS A 126 15.69 -4.18 -3.71
CA HIS A 126 17.06 -4.32 -4.21
C HIS A 126 17.04 -4.52 -5.73
N LYS A 127 17.82 -3.74 -6.48
CA LYS A 127 17.86 -3.81 -7.94
C LYS A 127 18.84 -4.90 -8.38
N VAL A 128 18.50 -5.69 -9.40
CA VAL A 128 19.44 -6.65 -10.00
C VAL A 128 20.64 -5.91 -10.57
N GLY A 129 21.83 -6.47 -10.37
CA GLY A 129 23.11 -5.91 -10.83
C GLY A 129 23.62 -4.69 -10.04
N THR A 130 23.03 -4.37 -8.88
CA THR A 130 23.57 -3.34 -7.97
C THR A 130 24.14 -3.97 -6.71
N GLU A 131 25.11 -3.30 -6.08
CA GLU A 131 25.65 -3.70 -4.79
C GLU A 131 24.55 -3.68 -3.72
N VAL A 132 24.51 -4.73 -2.89
CA VAL A 132 23.62 -4.80 -1.73
C VAL A 132 24.15 -3.84 -0.66
N THR A 133 23.31 -2.92 -0.20
CA THR A 133 23.66 -1.90 0.80
C THR A 133 22.74 -1.98 2.01
N ASP A 134 23.16 -1.42 3.14
CA ASP A 134 22.33 -1.30 4.34
C ASP A 134 21.00 -0.62 4.00
N GLN A 135 19.90 -1.16 4.54
CA GLN A 135 18.56 -0.60 4.34
C GLN A 135 18.00 -0.15 5.66
N THR A 136 17.69 1.14 5.77
CA THR A 136 17.08 1.74 6.97
C THR A 136 15.64 2.07 6.69
N LEU A 137 14.73 1.46 7.45
CA LEU A 137 13.29 1.62 7.32
C LEU A 137 12.76 2.48 8.47
N PRO A 138 12.22 3.69 8.21
CA PRO A 138 11.51 4.45 9.22
C PRO A 138 10.17 3.79 9.56
N PHE A 139 9.85 3.72 10.84
CA PHE A 139 8.58 3.23 11.37
C PHE A 139 7.96 4.27 12.31
N ILE A 140 6.66 4.11 12.53
CA ILE A 140 5.89 4.86 13.53
C ILE A 140 5.63 3.88 14.68
N PHE A 141 6.41 3.98 15.76
CA PHE A 141 6.30 3.04 16.88
C PHE A 141 5.10 3.29 17.79
N ASN A 142 4.57 4.51 17.81
CA ASN A 142 3.42 4.89 18.66
C ASN A 142 3.54 4.36 20.11
N ASP A 143 4.65 4.72 20.77
CA ASP A 143 5.00 4.31 22.14
C ASP A 143 5.27 2.82 22.37
N ASN A 144 5.26 2.00 21.33
CA ASN A 144 5.69 0.61 21.40
C ASN A 144 7.21 0.44 21.26
N THR A 145 7.68 -0.75 21.62
CA THR A 145 9.05 -1.21 21.35
C THR A 145 9.04 -2.41 20.41
N LEU A 146 10.00 -2.48 19.50
CA LEU A 146 10.23 -3.69 18.70
C LEU A 146 10.73 -4.82 19.61
N VAL A 147 10.07 -5.98 19.57
CA VAL A 147 10.35 -7.15 20.40
C VAL A 147 11.17 -8.19 19.64
N SER A 148 10.79 -8.48 18.40
CA SER A 148 11.49 -9.47 17.57
C SER A 148 11.15 -9.29 16.09
N ILE A 149 12.06 -9.69 15.20
CA ILE A 149 11.79 -9.85 13.77
C ILE A 149 11.92 -11.34 13.44
N GLN A 150 10.95 -11.89 12.71
CA GLN A 150 10.99 -13.27 12.22
C GLN A 150 10.95 -13.30 10.69
N ASP A 151 11.69 -14.21 10.08
CA ASP A 151 11.53 -14.50 8.65
C ASP A 151 10.27 -15.32 8.38
N SER A 152 9.92 -15.47 7.10
CA SER A 152 8.74 -16.25 6.68
C SER A 152 8.82 -17.75 7.01
N LYS A 153 9.93 -18.26 7.55
CA LYS A 153 10.10 -19.64 8.03
C LYS A 153 9.93 -19.73 9.56
N GLY A 154 9.73 -18.61 10.25
CA GLY A 154 9.64 -18.52 11.71
C GLY A 154 11.00 -18.39 12.41
N THR A 155 12.09 -18.21 11.66
CA THR A 155 13.43 -17.99 12.24
C THR A 155 13.48 -16.59 12.82
N THR A 156 13.82 -16.47 14.10
CA THR A 156 14.03 -15.17 14.74
C THR A 156 15.38 -14.59 14.33
N LEU A 157 15.38 -13.39 13.76
CA LEU A 157 16.59 -12.63 13.44
C LEU A 157 17.27 -12.16 14.72
N LYS A 158 18.60 -12.08 14.69
CA LYS A 158 19.45 -11.65 15.79
C LYS A 158 19.59 -10.13 15.80
N ALA A 159 19.14 -9.49 16.88
CA ALA A 159 19.43 -8.08 17.11
C ALA A 159 20.95 -7.82 17.14
N ASP A 160 21.36 -6.63 16.74
CA ASP A 160 22.75 -6.16 16.64
C ASP A 160 23.63 -6.93 15.64
N THR A 161 23.05 -7.84 14.87
CA THR A 161 23.73 -8.60 13.80
C THR A 161 22.93 -8.59 12.51
N ASP A 162 21.69 -9.07 12.56
CA ASP A 162 20.79 -9.15 11.40
C ASP A 162 19.99 -7.86 11.21
N TYR A 163 19.79 -7.11 12.30
CA TYR A 163 19.20 -5.77 12.29
C TYR A 163 19.63 -4.96 13.51
N THR A 164 19.54 -3.63 13.43
CA THR A 164 19.68 -2.70 14.56
C THR A 164 18.48 -1.76 14.62
N VAL A 165 18.25 -1.16 15.79
CA VAL A 165 17.17 -0.18 16.00
C VAL A 165 17.76 1.11 16.57
N SER A 166 17.44 2.25 15.95
CA SER A 166 17.82 3.58 16.43
C SER A 166 16.61 4.52 16.36
N GLY A 167 16.09 4.91 17.53
CA GLY A 167 14.79 5.57 17.62
C GLY A 167 13.70 4.67 17.03
N SER A 168 12.95 5.19 16.06
CA SER A 168 11.94 4.43 15.32
C SER A 168 12.43 3.92 13.95
N ASN A 169 13.75 3.89 13.72
CA ASN A 169 14.32 3.35 12.50
C ASN A 169 14.87 1.95 12.73
N ILE A 170 14.57 1.04 11.80
CA ILE A 170 15.06 -0.34 11.80
C ILE A 170 16.03 -0.47 10.62
N THR A 171 17.29 -0.80 10.90
CA THR A 171 18.33 -0.94 9.88
C THR A 171 18.71 -2.41 9.69
N PHE A 172 18.64 -2.89 8.46
CA PHE A 172 19.10 -4.22 8.04
C PHE A 172 20.45 -4.07 7.33
N PRO A 173 21.55 -4.61 7.89
CA PRO A 173 22.87 -4.50 7.27
C PRO A 173 22.97 -5.22 5.93
N ALA A 174 23.81 -4.70 5.03
CA ALA A 174 24.13 -5.30 3.73
C ALA A 174 24.59 -6.75 3.86
N SER A 175 25.39 -7.06 4.89
CA SER A 175 25.88 -8.42 5.15
C SER A 175 24.75 -9.43 5.40
N PHE A 176 23.67 -8.99 6.07
CA PHE A 176 22.48 -9.80 6.28
C PHE A 176 21.62 -9.85 5.03
N LEU A 177 21.36 -8.70 4.40
CA LEU A 177 20.54 -8.64 3.18
C LEU A 177 21.15 -9.43 2.01
N SER A 178 22.47 -9.56 1.95
CA SER A 178 23.19 -10.37 0.96
C SER A 178 22.95 -11.87 1.09
N THR A 179 22.27 -12.34 2.16
CA THR A 179 21.80 -13.73 2.23
C THR A 179 20.51 -13.96 1.46
N TYR A 180 19.79 -12.88 1.09
CA TYR A 180 18.54 -12.93 0.33
C TYR A 180 18.74 -12.41 -1.09
N TYR A 181 19.53 -11.35 -1.24
CA TYR A 181 19.82 -10.72 -2.51
C TYR A 181 21.18 -11.16 -3.06
N SER A 182 21.29 -11.17 -4.38
CA SER A 182 22.58 -11.15 -5.06
C SER A 182 22.48 -10.30 -6.32
N GLU A 183 23.61 -9.83 -6.83
CA GLU A 183 23.67 -9.07 -8.09
C GLU A 183 23.10 -9.86 -9.28
N THR A 184 23.08 -11.19 -9.18
CA THR A 184 22.65 -12.12 -10.23
C THR A 184 21.32 -12.83 -9.92
N SER A 185 20.73 -12.59 -8.75
CA SER A 185 19.48 -13.26 -8.37
C SER A 185 18.35 -12.80 -9.30
N GLU A 186 17.54 -13.75 -9.75
CA GLU A 186 16.37 -13.45 -10.57
C GLU A 186 15.41 -12.48 -9.83
N PRO A 187 14.81 -11.50 -10.54
CA PRO A 187 13.81 -10.64 -9.95
C PRO A 187 12.60 -11.42 -9.41
N GLY A 188 12.08 -10.98 -8.27
CA GLY A 188 10.90 -11.58 -7.67
C GLY A 188 10.65 -11.14 -6.23
N LEU A 189 9.56 -11.66 -5.68
CA LEU A 189 9.27 -11.58 -4.24
C LEU A 189 10.13 -12.61 -3.50
N LEU A 190 10.79 -12.15 -2.44
CA LEU A 190 11.60 -12.98 -1.55
C LEU A 190 10.85 -13.23 -0.24
N PRO A 191 11.37 -14.05 0.70
CA PRO A 191 10.83 -14.14 2.05
C PRO A 191 10.60 -12.77 2.68
N ASN A 192 9.53 -12.63 3.45
CA ASN A 192 9.20 -11.40 4.17
C ASN A 192 9.64 -11.51 5.64
N PHE A 193 9.65 -10.36 6.32
CA PHE A 193 9.93 -10.25 7.73
C PHE A 193 8.69 -9.81 8.50
N THR A 194 8.29 -10.58 9.50
CA THR A 194 7.23 -10.22 10.44
C THR A 194 7.84 -9.52 11.64
N LEU A 195 7.41 -8.29 11.89
CA LEU A 195 7.91 -7.46 12.99
C LEU A 195 6.91 -7.53 14.14
N LYS A 196 7.36 -8.01 15.30
CA LYS A 196 6.55 -8.06 16.52
C LYS A 196 6.90 -6.90 17.42
N PHE A 197 5.88 -6.16 17.85
CA PHE A 197 5.99 -5.07 18.80
C PHE A 197 5.43 -5.46 20.17
N SER A 198 5.60 -4.58 21.17
CA SER A 198 5.10 -4.77 22.54
C SER A 198 3.57 -4.84 22.63
N SER A 199 2.86 -4.21 21.70
CA SER A 199 1.40 -4.21 21.58
C SER A 199 1.01 -4.01 20.10
N GLY A 200 -0.24 -4.35 19.77
CA GLY A 200 -0.81 -4.19 18.44
C GLY A 200 -0.49 -5.33 17.46
N ALA A 201 -0.81 -5.08 16.20
CA ALA A 201 -0.57 -5.98 15.07
C ALA A 201 0.92 -6.16 14.76
N SER A 202 1.25 -7.23 14.03
CA SER A 202 2.62 -7.53 13.60
C SER A 202 2.82 -7.17 12.12
N PRO A 203 3.26 -5.95 11.77
CA PRO A 203 3.44 -5.57 10.37
C PRO A 203 4.52 -6.41 9.69
N VAL A 204 4.37 -6.56 8.37
CA VAL A 204 5.29 -7.34 7.52
C VAL A 204 6.09 -6.42 6.61
N VAL A 205 7.38 -6.70 6.46
CA VAL A 205 8.27 -6.09 5.47
C VAL A 205 8.55 -7.10 4.37
N GLN A 206 8.14 -6.78 3.14
CA GLN A 206 8.33 -7.64 1.98
C GLN A 206 9.64 -7.32 1.27
N LEU A 207 10.49 -8.33 1.09
CA LEU A 207 11.74 -8.21 0.35
C LEU A 207 11.46 -8.39 -1.14
N VAL A 208 11.99 -7.49 -1.96
CA VAL A 208 11.77 -7.49 -3.41
C VAL A 208 13.11 -7.34 -4.13
N GLN A 209 13.52 -8.35 -4.87
CA GLN A 209 14.57 -8.22 -5.89
C GLN A 209 13.88 -7.75 -7.17
N TRP A 210 14.28 -6.61 -7.74
CA TRP A 210 13.58 -6.02 -8.89
C TRP A 210 14.51 -5.67 -10.04
N ASP A 211 13.94 -5.65 -11.24
CA ASP A 211 14.52 -5.06 -12.43
C ASP A 211 13.38 -4.40 -13.24
N THR A 212 13.69 -3.71 -14.31
CA THR A 212 12.71 -2.99 -15.12
C THR A 212 11.74 -3.99 -15.76
N PRO A 213 10.42 -3.91 -15.50
CA PRO A 213 9.45 -4.79 -16.14
C PRO A 213 9.42 -4.52 -17.65
N THR A 214 9.12 -5.55 -18.44
CA THR A 214 9.09 -5.43 -19.91
C THR A 214 7.67 -5.54 -20.43
N LEU A 215 7.31 -4.70 -21.40
CA LEU A 215 6.04 -4.77 -22.11
C LEU A 215 6.23 -5.56 -23.39
N SER A 216 5.36 -6.56 -23.62
CA SER A 216 5.36 -7.30 -24.89
C SER A 216 4.84 -6.48 -26.08
N LYS A 217 4.08 -5.42 -25.80
CA LYS A 217 3.55 -4.45 -26.76
C LYS A 217 3.62 -3.05 -26.17
N THR A 218 4.16 -2.10 -26.93
CA THR A 218 4.29 -0.68 -26.54
C THR A 218 3.39 0.25 -27.35
N SER A 219 2.67 -0.29 -28.34
CA SER A 219 1.72 0.45 -29.17
C SER A 219 0.55 -0.45 -29.56
N ALA A 220 -0.64 0.15 -29.66
CA ALA A 220 -1.82 -0.49 -30.22
C ALA A 220 -2.66 0.55 -30.97
N ALA A 221 -3.27 0.16 -32.09
CA ALA A 221 -4.24 1.01 -32.76
C ALA A 221 -5.59 0.90 -32.04
N ALA A 222 -6.28 2.02 -31.80
CA ALA A 222 -7.61 1.99 -31.18
C ALA A 222 -8.60 1.10 -31.97
N SER A 223 -8.49 1.09 -33.30
CA SER A 223 -9.27 0.23 -34.19
C SER A 223 -8.98 -1.27 -34.07
N SER A 224 -7.86 -1.65 -33.45
CA SER A 224 -7.49 -3.06 -33.23
C SER A 224 -8.06 -3.64 -31.93
N ILE A 225 -8.77 -2.85 -31.14
CA ILE A 225 -9.32 -3.25 -29.84
C ILE A 225 -10.72 -3.80 -30.04
N SER A 226 -10.87 -5.12 -29.90
CA SER A 226 -12.18 -5.79 -29.85
C SER A 226 -12.70 -5.76 -28.42
N GLY A 227 -13.60 -4.82 -28.11
CA GLY A 227 -14.19 -4.66 -26.78
C GLY A 227 -13.85 -3.32 -26.13
N SER A 228 -14.07 -3.21 -24.82
CA SER A 228 -13.87 -1.97 -24.06
C SER A 228 -12.43 -1.75 -23.57
N ASP A 229 -11.53 -2.71 -23.80
CA ASP A 229 -10.33 -2.85 -22.98
C ASP A 229 -9.08 -3.20 -23.78
N LEU A 230 -8.03 -2.42 -23.55
CA LEU A 230 -6.70 -2.68 -24.09
C LEU A 230 -5.89 -3.53 -23.12
N SER A 231 -5.56 -4.75 -23.53
CA SER A 231 -4.63 -5.61 -22.78
C SER A 231 -3.18 -5.31 -23.17
N ILE A 232 -2.36 -4.95 -22.17
CA ILE A 232 -0.91 -4.75 -22.31
C ILE A 232 -0.21 -5.81 -21.46
N PRO A 233 0.29 -6.91 -22.05
CA PRO A 233 0.96 -7.94 -21.26
C PRO A 233 2.31 -7.43 -20.75
N ILE A 234 2.47 -7.50 -19.43
CA ILE A 234 3.65 -7.09 -18.67
C ILE A 234 4.36 -8.35 -18.18
N THR A 235 5.65 -8.48 -18.49
CA THR A 235 6.54 -9.38 -17.77
C THR A 235 7.07 -8.62 -16.56
N TRP A 236 6.50 -8.93 -15.40
CA TRP A 236 6.94 -8.35 -14.13
C TRP A 236 8.33 -8.85 -13.76
N LYS A 237 9.15 -7.96 -13.20
CA LYS A 237 10.49 -8.27 -12.70
C LYS A 237 10.62 -7.72 -11.27
N GLY A 238 9.99 -8.39 -10.31
CA GLY A 238 9.92 -7.95 -8.91
C GLY A 238 8.48 -7.97 -8.40
N LEU A 239 8.02 -6.87 -7.81
CA LEU A 239 6.66 -6.74 -7.31
C LEU A 239 5.64 -6.69 -8.48
N PRO A 240 4.73 -7.68 -8.63
CA PRO A 240 3.77 -7.70 -9.72
C PRO A 240 2.55 -6.82 -9.42
N LYS A 241 2.78 -5.55 -9.09
CA LYS A 241 1.74 -4.61 -8.68
C LYS A 241 1.97 -3.25 -9.30
N LEU A 242 0.91 -2.75 -9.93
CA LEU A 242 0.89 -1.40 -10.48
C LEU A 242 0.48 -0.41 -9.40
N ALA A 243 1.19 0.71 -9.30
CA ALA A 243 0.85 1.81 -8.42
C ALA A 243 -0.28 2.67 -9.02
N THR A 244 -0.04 3.24 -10.21
CA THR A 244 -0.98 4.09 -10.94
C THR A 244 -0.59 4.15 -12.43
N VAL A 245 -1.44 4.76 -13.28
CA VAL A 245 -1.16 4.99 -14.71
C VAL A 245 -1.38 6.46 -15.06
N LYS A 246 -0.44 7.02 -15.83
CA LYS A 246 -0.52 8.35 -16.44
C LYS A 246 -0.85 8.23 -17.92
N ALA A 247 -1.79 9.02 -18.43
CA ALA A 247 -2.21 9.02 -19.83
C ALA A 247 -2.26 10.44 -20.42
N LEU A 248 -1.45 10.64 -21.47
CA LEU A 248 -1.30 11.90 -22.19
C LEU A 248 -1.52 11.67 -23.69
N LEU A 249 -2.05 12.67 -24.36
CA LEU A 249 -1.96 12.81 -25.81
C LEU A 249 -0.52 13.16 -26.22
N ASN A 250 -0.18 12.96 -27.50
CA ASN A 250 1.16 13.24 -28.03
C ASN A 250 1.60 14.71 -27.86
N ASN A 251 0.66 15.64 -27.76
CA ASN A 251 0.91 17.07 -27.52
C ASN A 251 1.02 17.42 -26.02
N GLY A 252 1.00 16.43 -25.12
CA GLY A 252 1.06 16.61 -23.67
C GLY A 252 -0.28 16.95 -23.01
N THR A 253 -1.38 17.04 -23.76
CA THR A 253 -2.72 17.22 -23.17
C THR A 253 -3.13 15.97 -22.38
N TYR A 254 -3.76 16.18 -21.23
CA TYR A 254 -4.19 15.09 -20.37
C TYR A 254 -5.36 14.35 -21.03
N LEU A 255 -5.26 13.03 -21.12
CA LEU A 255 -6.26 12.25 -21.87
C LEU A 255 -7.63 12.25 -21.18
N VAL A 256 -7.62 12.19 -19.85
CA VAL A 256 -8.81 12.21 -18.99
C VAL A 256 -8.53 13.06 -17.75
N ASP A 257 -9.59 13.54 -17.09
CA ASP A 257 -9.52 14.25 -15.82
C ASP A 257 -8.47 15.40 -15.81
N ASP A 258 -8.66 16.41 -16.67
CA ASP A 258 -7.76 17.57 -16.81
C ASP A 258 -7.47 18.32 -15.50
N PHE A 259 -8.42 18.33 -14.56
CA PHE A 259 -8.24 18.88 -13.21
C PHE A 259 -7.10 18.21 -12.43
N THR A 260 -6.64 17.01 -12.83
CA THR A 260 -5.50 16.33 -12.22
C THR A 260 -4.18 17.07 -12.42
N GLN A 261 -4.12 18.10 -13.27
CA GLN A 261 -2.96 18.99 -13.41
C GLN A 261 -2.57 19.70 -12.11
N TRP A 262 -3.48 19.77 -11.15
CA TRP A 262 -3.23 20.34 -9.82
C TRP A 262 -2.69 19.32 -8.81
N PHE A 263 -2.47 18.07 -9.22
CA PHE A 263 -1.84 17.05 -8.39
C PHE A 263 -0.33 17.04 -8.59
N GLY A 264 0.38 16.45 -7.64
CA GLY A 264 1.84 16.30 -7.73
C GLY A 264 2.29 15.30 -8.79
N PRO A 265 3.60 15.07 -8.91
CA PRO A 265 4.21 14.35 -10.03
C PRO A 265 3.66 12.94 -10.30
N PHE A 266 3.22 12.24 -9.25
CA PHE A 266 2.64 10.90 -9.35
C PHE A 266 1.10 10.88 -9.44
N GLY A 267 0.45 12.04 -9.38
CA GLY A 267 -0.99 12.21 -9.47
C GLY A 267 -1.47 12.92 -10.74
N GLU A 268 -0.61 13.63 -11.45
CA GLU A 268 -0.98 14.34 -12.67
C GLU A 268 -1.31 13.41 -13.85
N ALA A 269 -2.27 13.82 -14.69
CA ALA A 269 -2.75 13.10 -15.88
C ALA A 269 -3.11 11.63 -15.63
N ARG A 270 -3.55 11.31 -14.41
CA ARG A 270 -3.84 9.95 -13.98
C ARG A 270 -5.12 9.40 -14.62
N THR A 271 -5.10 8.12 -14.97
CA THR A 271 -6.26 7.38 -15.47
C THR A 271 -6.50 6.11 -14.66
N VAL A 272 -7.69 5.54 -14.76
CA VAL A 272 -8.05 4.30 -14.07
C VAL A 272 -7.39 3.12 -14.79
N SER A 273 -6.74 2.24 -14.01
CA SER A 273 -6.28 0.94 -14.46
C SER A 273 -6.72 -0.11 -13.45
N LEU A 274 -7.09 -1.31 -13.93
CA LEU A 274 -7.40 -2.45 -13.08
C LEU A 274 -6.29 -3.50 -13.27
N PRO A 275 -5.58 -3.91 -12.21
CA PRO A 275 -4.74 -5.09 -12.25
C PRO A 275 -5.63 -6.29 -12.60
N SER A 276 -5.22 -7.08 -13.58
CA SER A 276 -6.03 -8.10 -14.24
C SER A 276 -6.72 -9.10 -13.29
N LEU A 277 -8.03 -8.93 -13.09
CA LEU A 277 -9.05 -10.00 -13.09
C LEU A 277 -10.38 -9.57 -13.74
N CYS A 278 -10.53 -8.30 -14.14
CA CYS A 278 -11.61 -7.82 -15.02
C CYS A 278 -11.22 -6.46 -15.62
N PRO A 279 -11.80 -6.08 -16.77
CA PRO A 279 -11.00 -5.46 -17.81
C PRO A 279 -10.97 -3.92 -17.69
N LEU A 280 -9.97 -3.33 -18.36
CA LEU A 280 -9.59 -1.92 -18.43
C LEU A 280 -10.60 -1.03 -19.22
N ALA A 281 -11.49 -0.30 -18.55
CA ALA A 281 -12.29 0.74 -19.21
C ALA A 281 -11.46 2.02 -19.46
N ILE A 282 -10.96 2.22 -20.68
CA ILE A 282 -10.68 3.57 -21.19
C ILE A 282 -11.94 3.98 -21.95
N TYR A 283 -12.75 4.86 -21.37
CA TYR A 283 -13.91 5.42 -22.07
C TYR A 283 -13.43 6.44 -23.10
N PRO A 284 -13.55 6.18 -24.42
CA PRO A 284 -13.53 7.28 -25.38
C PRO A 284 -14.79 8.12 -25.17
N ARG A 285 -14.64 9.44 -25.04
CA ARG A 285 -15.78 10.33 -25.34
C ARG A 285 -15.98 10.28 -26.84
N GLU A 286 -17.12 9.73 -27.26
CA GLU A 286 -17.67 10.06 -28.57
C GLU A 286 -18.07 11.54 -28.53
N TYR A 287 -17.55 12.32 -29.49
CA TYR A 287 -18.12 13.60 -29.89
C TYR A 287 -19.08 13.36 -31.05
#